data_AF-A0A3M2HXG0-F1
#
_entry.id   AF-A0A3M2HXG0-F1
#
_cell.length_a   1.000
_cell.length_b   1.000
_cell.length_c   1.000
_cell.angle_alpha   90.00
_cell.angle_beta   90.00
_cell.angle_gamma   90.00
#
_symmetry.space_group_name_H-M   'P 1'
#
loop_
_entity.id
_entity.type
_entity.pdbx_description
1 polymer ?
#
loop_
_entity_poly.entity_id
_entity_poly.type
_entity_poly.pdbx_seq_one_letter_code
_entity_poly.pdbx_strand_id
1 'polypeptide(L)'
;MPLGAVIHLLAVIWISGEPRYEGLFVWMLPFLALNILGMLLVILGKTKPGAILFIIGCVPFIPIGVIGILGAKKSLLGMSEPAPRNA
;
A
#
# COMPACT_ATOMS: atom_id res chain seq x y z
N MET A 1 3.52 -16.03 1.99
CA MET A 1 2.89 -15.37 0.83
C MET A 1 1.46 -14.88 1.06
N PRO A 2 0.54 -15.60 1.75
CA PRO A 2 -0.86 -15.13 1.83
C PRO A 2 -1.00 -13.82 2.61
N LEU A 3 -0.18 -13.60 3.65
CA LEU A 3 -0.22 -12.35 4.43
C LEU A 3 0.12 -11.11 3.59
N GLY A 4 1.16 -11.18 2.75
CA GLY A 4 1.55 -10.04 1.90
C GLY A 4 0.49 -9.71 0.84
N ALA A 5 -0.14 -10.75 0.27
CA ALA A 5 -1.26 -10.63 -0.64
C ALA A 5 -2.47 -9.95 0.02
N VAL A 6 -2.81 -10.37 1.24
CA VAL A 6 -3.90 -9.78 2.03
C VAL A 6 -3.62 -8.31 2.31
N ILE A 7 -2.40 -7.95 2.72
CA ILE A 7 -2.01 -6.56 2.97
C ILE A 7 -2.16 -5.71 1.70
N HIS A 8 -1.70 -6.21 0.54
CA HIS A 8 -1.84 -5.50 -0.73
C HIS A 8 -3.30 -5.34 -1.16
N LEU A 9 -4.12 -6.38 -0.98
CA LEU A 9 -5.54 -6.34 -1.30
C LEU A 9 -6.27 -5.28 -0.45
N LEU A 10 -6.01 -5.26 0.86
CA LEU A 10 -6.59 -4.26 1.76
C LEU A 10 -6.14 -2.84 1.40
N ALA A 11 -4.86 -2.66 1.06
CA ALA A 11 -4.34 -1.36 0.64
C ALA A 11 -5.00 -0.86 -0.66
N VAL A 12 -5.20 -1.75 -1.64
CA VAL A 12 -5.85 -1.40 -2.93
C VAL A 12 -7.32 -1.02 -2.72
N ILE A 13 -8.05 -1.80 -1.91
CA ILE A 13 -9.45 -1.50 -1.58
C ILE A 13 -9.55 -0.13 -0.92
N TRP A 14 -8.71 0.14 0.09
CA TRP A 14 -8.68 1.43 0.78
C TRP A 14 -8.40 2.59 -0.18
N ILE A 15 -7.36 2.48 -1.01
CA ILE A 15 -6.98 3.54 -1.95
C ILE A 15 -8.05 3.77 -3.01
N SER A 16 -8.76 2.72 -3.46
CA SER A 16 -9.82 2.84 -4.45
C SER A 16 -11.07 3.61 -3.96
N GLY A 17 -11.26 3.72 -2.64
CA GLY A 17 -12.40 4.41 -2.05
C GLY A 17 -12.19 5.92 -1.86
N GLU A 18 -10.98 6.43 -2.05
CA GLU A 18 -10.61 7.79 -1.66
C GLU A 18 -10.25 8.63 -2.91
N PRO A 19 -11.10 9.59 -3.34
CA PRO A 19 -10.91 10.36 -4.58
C PRO A 19 -9.59 11.13 -4.63
N ARG A 20 -9.06 11.50 -3.46
CA ARG A 20 -7.80 12.21 -3.30
C ARG A 20 -6.58 11.38 -3.76
N TYR A 21 -6.72 10.07 -3.85
CA TYR A 21 -5.64 9.16 -4.23
C TYR A 21 -5.83 8.53 -5.62
N GLU A 22 -6.76 9.01 -6.45
CA GLU A 22 -7.00 8.46 -7.80
C GLU A 22 -5.72 8.36 -8.66
N GLY A 23 -4.89 9.41 -8.67
CA GLY A 23 -3.63 9.40 -9.42
C GLY A 23 -2.63 8.36 -8.88
N LEU A 24 -2.61 8.14 -7.56
CA LEU A 24 -1.79 7.13 -6.92
C LEU A 24 -2.30 5.71 -7.23
N PHE A 25 -3.62 5.53 -7.24
CA PHE A 25 -4.27 4.28 -7.60
C PHE A 25 -3.90 3.81 -9.02
N VAL A 26 -4.02 4.70 -10.00
CA VAL A 26 -3.66 4.41 -11.40
C VAL A 26 -2.17 4.06 -11.53
N TRP A 27 -1.30 4.73 -10.77
CA TRP A 27 0.13 4.43 -10.76
C TRP A 27 0.48 3.09 -10.11
N MET A 28 -0.30 2.64 -9.11
CA MET A 28 -0.08 1.38 -8.38
C MET A 28 -0.58 0.13 -9.12
N LEU A 29 -1.54 0.28 -10.03
CA LEU A 29 -2.14 -0.80 -10.83
C LEU A 29 -1.12 -1.75 -11.50
N PRO A 30 -0.07 -1.30 -12.22
CA PRO A 30 0.91 -2.20 -12.80
C PRO A 30 1.67 -3.04 -11.76
N PHE A 31 1.95 -2.48 -10.58
CA PHE A 31 2.64 -3.20 -9.51
C PHE A 31 1.72 -4.20 -8.79
N LEU A 32 0.43 -3.89 -8.70
CA LEU A 32 -0.58 -4.85 -8.28
C LEU A 32 -0.65 -6.03 -9.26
N ALA A 33 -0.64 -5.75 -10.57
CA ALA A 33 -0.63 -6.79 -11.59
C ALA A 33 0.63 -7.68 -11.50
N LEU A 34 1.80 -7.10 -11.24
CA LEU A 34 3.04 -7.86 -11.01
C LEU A 34 2.95 -8.76 -9.76
N ASN A 35 2.34 -8.28 -8.67
CA ASN A 35 2.09 -9.09 -7.49
C ASN A 35 1.15 -10.26 -7.77
N ILE A 36 0.05 -10.01 -8.49
CA ILE A 36 -0.90 -11.07 -8.89
C ILE A 36 -0.19 -12.11 -9.77
N LEU A 37 0.58 -11.66 -10.77
CA LEU A 37 1.32 -12.54 -11.68
C LEU A 37 2.40 -13.34 -10.94
N GLY A 38 3.09 -12.73 -9.98
CA GLY A 38 4.06 -13.40 -9.12
C GLY A 38 3.41 -14.51 -8.29
N MET A 39 2.25 -14.22 -7.71
CA MET A 39 1.47 -15.19 -6.94
C MET A 39 0.97 -16.34 -7.83
N LEU A 40 0.52 -16.04 -9.04
CA LEU A 40 0.09 -17.03 -10.02
C LEU A 40 1.24 -17.99 -10.38
N LEU A 41 2.44 -17.45 -10.61
CA LEU A 41 3.64 -18.24 -10.88
C LEU A 41 4.01 -19.17 -9.71
N VAL A 42 3.84 -18.71 -8.47
CA VAL A 42 4.07 -19.54 -7.28
C VAL A 42 3.05 -20.68 -7.21
N ILE A 43 1.77 -20.41 -7.48
CA ILE A 43 0.70 -21.43 -7.50
C ILE A 43 0.96 -22.48 -8.60
N LEU A 44 1.48 -22.05 -9.75
CA LEU A 44 1.87 -22.93 -10.87
C LEU A 44 3.19 -23.71 -10.63
N GLY A 45 3.73 -23.68 -9.40
CA GLY A 45 4.95 -24.40 -9.04
C GLY A 45 6.26 -23.70 -9.44
N LYS A 46 6.19 -22.53 -10.09
CA LYS A 46 7.35 -21.71 -10.45
C LYS A 46 7.70 -20.74 -9.31
N THR A 47 8.03 -21.31 -8.15
CA THR A 47 8.18 -20.59 -6.88
C THR A 47 9.24 -19.49 -6.91
N LYS A 48 10.43 -19.77 -7.48
CA LYS A 48 11.54 -18.79 -7.55
C LYS A 48 11.19 -17.54 -8.38
N PRO A 49 10.80 -17.65 -9.66
CA PRO A 49 10.45 -16.48 -10.46
C PRO A 49 9.19 -15.78 -9.92
N GLY A 50 8.21 -16.53 -9.41
CA GLY A 50 7.01 -15.94 -8.81
C GLY A 50 7.32 -15.11 -7.56
N ALA A 51 8.20 -15.60 -6.68
CA ALA A 51 8.65 -14.86 -5.50
C ALA A 51 9.39 -13.57 -5.86
N ILE A 52 10.30 -13.62 -6.84
CA ILE A 52 11.05 -12.44 -7.30
C ILE A 52 10.10 -11.38 -7.85
N LEU A 53 9.14 -11.79 -8.68
CA LEU A 53 8.18 -10.87 -9.30
C LEU A 53 7.26 -10.22 -8.25
N PHE A 54 6.83 -10.99 -7.25
CA PHE A 54 6.08 -10.49 -6.11
C PHE A 54 6.88 -9.45 -5.31
N ILE A 55 8.15 -9.74 -5.01
CA ILE A 55 9.03 -8.80 -4.28
C ILE A 55 9.17 -7.47 -5.02
N ILE A 56 9.39 -7.52 -6.35
CA ILE A 56 9.49 -6.31 -7.18
C ILE A 56 8.19 -5.50 -7.14
N GLY A 57 7.04 -6.18 -7.22
CA GLY A 57 5.73 -5.55 -7.10
C GLY A 57 5.48 -4.88 -5.74
N CYS A 58 6.14 -5.32 -4.67
CA CYS A 58 6.01 -4.72 -3.33
C CYS A 58 6.85 -3.44 -3.12
N VAL A 59 7.92 -3.22 -3.88
CA VAL A 59 8.85 -2.09 -3.67
C VAL A 59 8.14 -0.71 -3.59
N PRO A 60 7.17 -0.38 -4.45
CA PRO A 60 6.49 0.91 -4.41
C PRO A 60 5.54 1.08 -3.22
N PHE A 61 5.09 -0.01 -2.61
CA PHE A 61 4.20 0.04 -1.45
C PHE A 61 4.94 0.50 -0.19
N ILE A 62 6.27 0.38 -0.16
CA ILE A 62 7.13 0.83 0.96
C ILE A 62 7.02 2.35 1.17
N PRO A 63 7.34 3.22 0.18
CA PRO A 63 7.23 4.67 0.35
C PRO A 63 5.78 5.12 0.61
N ILE A 64 4.78 4.43 0.03
CA ILE A 64 3.37 4.72 0.27
C ILE A 64 2.99 4.47 1.73
N GLY A 65 3.43 3.34 2.30
CA GLY A 65 3.24 3.05 3.73
C GLY A 65 3.86 4.11 4.62
N VAL A 66 5.06 4.61 4.28
CA VAL A 66 5.72 5.70 5.02
C VAL A 66 4.90 6.99 4.97
N ILE A 67 4.41 7.39 3.79
CA ILE A 67 3.56 8.58 3.64
C ILE A 67 2.29 8.46 4.50
N GLY A 68 1.67 7.28 4.53
CA GLY A 68 0.50 7.00 5.38
C GLY A 68 0.80 7.19 6.87
N ILE A 69 1.92 6.66 7.35
CA ILE A 69 2.37 6.84 8.75
C ILE A 69 2.59 8.32 9.07
N LEU A 70 3.24 9.07 8.18
CA LEU A 70 3.48 10.51 8.38
C LEU A 70 2.16 11.30 8.45
N GLY A 71 1.19 10.99 7.59
CA GLY A 71 -0.15 11.59 7.62
C GLY A 71 -0.92 11.27 8.90
N ALA A 72 -0.88 10.02 9.36
CA ALA A 72 -1.50 9.59 10.61
C ALA A 72 -0.86 10.29 11.82
N LYS A 73 0.48 10.36 11.87
CA LYS A 73 1.20 11.09 12.94
C LYS A 73 0.82 12.56 12.99
N LYS A 74 0.72 13.23 11.84
CA LYS A 74 0.27 14.63 11.79
C LYS A 74 -1.14 14.80 12.36
N SER A 75 -2.04 13.87 12.04
CA SER A 75 -3.42 13.91 12.53
C SER A 75 -3.51 13.70 14.05
N LEU A 76 -2.72 12.76 14.59
CA LEU A 76 -2.63 12.53 16.05
C LEU A 76 -2.05 13.72 16.81
N LEU A 77 -1.03 14.37 16.24
CA LEU A 77 -0.42 15.57 16.83
C LEU A 77 -1.38 16.76 16.80
N GLY A 78 -2.11 16.97 15.69
CA GLY A 78 -3.12 18.03 15.59
C GLY A 78 -4.32 17.85 16.53
N MET A 79 -4.63 16.61 16.95
CA MET A 79 -5.63 16.35 18.00
C MET A 79 -5.10 16.65 19.42
N SER A 80 -3.78 16.77 19.59
CA SER A 80 -3.14 17.00 20.89
C SER A 80 -2.81 18.48 21.15
N GLU A 81 -3.07 19.39 20.21
CA GLU A 81 -2.98 20.83 20.45
C GLU A 81 -4.16 21.28 21.34
N PRO A 82 -3.90 21.77 22.59
CA PRO A 82 -4.96 22.33 23.41
C PRO A 82 -5.53 23.59 22.75
N ALA A 83 -6.87 23.73 22.81
CA ALA A 83 -7.60 24.86 22.24
C ALA A 83 -6.90 26.20 22.58
N PRO A 84 -6.83 27.16 21.63
CA PRO A 84 -6.22 28.45 21.90
C PRO A 84 -6.89 29.07 23.13
N ARG A 85 -6.09 29.28 24.19
CA ARG A 85 -6.50 30.14 25.30
C ARG A 85 -6.61 31.54 24.70
N ASN A 86 -7.83 31.94 24.39
CA ASN A 86 -8.17 33.31 24.02
C ASN A 86 -7.52 34.22 25.06
N ALA A 87 -6.58 35.05 24.60
CA ALA A 87 -5.92 36.10 25.38
C ALA A 87 -6.84 37.32 25.48
#